data_AF-A0AAW4YV76-F1
#
_entry.id   AF-A0AAW4YV76-F1
#
_cell.length_a   1.000
_cell.length_b   1.000
_cell.length_c   1.000
_cell.angle_alpha   90.00
_cell.angle_beta   90.00
_cell.angle_gamma   90.00
#
_symmetry.space_group_name_H-M   'P 1'
#
loop_
_entity.id
_entity.type
_entity.pdbx_description
1 polymer ?
#
loop_
_entity_poly.entity_id
_entity_poly.type
_entity_poly.pdbx_seq_one_letter_code
_entity_poly.pdbx_strand_id
1 'polypeptide(L)'
;MLLNKIKRYARQRYASHLGRPMTHRRYIDGRLGMMGFLDALKKREVDYVVLRWFDSLPVIEPGEDVDILVADEDVGKLSECVSVNRRKRDIACDLYSVSGLPGTSHHQGSYYPAAKARQILANAIWMKGLVRVPAADEHFLSLSYHAIYHKGYLSGIPSEFSERNAQVRPPKDHDYRGILETLHGQSSYAAQELDMTLERLDAFLAGLGWRPDRDTLRRLAKRNRWIADNYNFLG
;
A
#
# COMPACT_ATOMS: atom_id res chain seq x y z
N MET A 1 22.87 -18.87 2.30
CA MET A 1 21.58 -18.27 2.76
C MET A 1 21.64 -17.65 4.16
N LEU A 2 22.28 -18.31 5.15
CA LEU A 2 22.35 -17.82 6.54
C LEU A 2 23.18 -16.52 6.70
N LEU A 3 24.34 -16.43 6.03
CA LEU A 3 25.19 -15.22 6.05
C LEU A 3 24.46 -13.95 5.55
N ASN A 4 23.62 -14.08 4.52
CA ASN A 4 22.86 -12.95 3.98
C ASN A 4 21.76 -12.50 4.94
N LYS A 5 21.13 -13.43 5.68
CA LYS A 5 20.17 -13.10 6.74
C LYS A 5 20.84 -12.36 7.90
N ILE A 6 22.04 -12.80 8.32
CA ILE A 6 22.82 -12.17 9.39
C ILE A 6 23.29 -10.77 8.98
N LYS A 7 23.83 -10.59 7.77
CA LYS A 7 24.22 -9.26 7.25
C LYS A 7 23.02 -8.32 7.14
N ARG A 8 21.86 -8.81 6.67
CA ARG A 8 20.62 -8.03 6.59
C ARG A 8 20.15 -7.61 7.99
N TYR A 9 20.16 -8.53 8.94
CA TYR A 9 19.77 -8.25 10.33
C TYR A 9 20.70 -7.23 10.99
N ALA A 10 22.02 -7.38 10.84
CA ALA A 10 23.00 -6.42 11.35
C ALA A 10 22.84 -5.03 10.74
N ARG A 11 22.64 -4.93 9.42
CA ARG A 11 22.37 -3.65 8.74
C ARG A 11 21.06 -3.02 9.20
N GLN A 12 19.99 -3.80 9.36
CA GLN A 12 18.71 -3.31 9.84
C GLN A 12 18.80 -2.79 11.27
N ARG A 13 19.53 -3.49 12.15
CA ARG A 13 19.78 -3.07 13.52
C ARG A 13 20.67 -1.82 13.60
N TYR A 14 21.69 -1.72 12.76
CA TYR A 14 22.56 -0.55 12.68
C TYR A 14 21.82 0.68 12.15
N ALA A 15 21.06 0.51 11.06
CA ALA A 15 20.26 1.59 10.48
C ALA A 15 19.13 2.02 11.44
N SER A 16 18.53 1.07 12.17
CA SER A 16 17.62 1.34 13.29
C SER A 16 18.29 2.17 14.40
N HIS A 17 19.52 1.86 14.78
CA HIS A 17 20.26 2.60 15.80
C HIS A 17 20.56 4.04 15.36
N LEU A 18 20.71 4.26 14.06
CA LEU A 18 20.88 5.57 13.44
C LEU A 18 19.56 6.29 13.11
N GLY A 19 18.39 5.74 13.47
CA GLY A 19 17.09 6.32 13.11
C GLY A 19 16.80 6.33 11.59
N ARG A 20 17.50 5.50 10.82
CA ARG A 20 17.39 5.38 9.35
C ARG A 20 16.87 3.99 8.95
N PRO A 21 15.58 3.70 9.13
CA PRO A 21 15.02 2.41 8.76
C PRO A 21 15.33 2.06 7.29
N MET A 22 15.76 0.83 7.02
CA MET A 22 16.06 0.38 5.65
C MET A 22 14.82 -0.03 4.84
N THR A 23 13.67 -0.16 5.49
CA THR A 23 12.43 -0.68 4.92
C THR A 23 11.25 0.13 5.45
N HIS A 24 10.12 0.17 4.73
CA HIS A 24 8.87 0.78 5.19
C HIS A 24 8.22 0.06 6.38
N ARG A 25 8.60 -1.20 6.65
CA ARG A 25 8.10 -1.98 7.80
C ARG A 25 8.39 -1.31 9.15
N ARG A 26 7.36 -1.22 9.99
CA ARG A 26 7.33 -0.70 11.35
C ARG A 26 6.48 -1.58 12.27
N TYR A 27 6.52 -1.27 13.56
CA TYR A 27 5.88 -2.03 14.62
C TYR A 27 5.23 -1.09 15.62
N ILE A 28 3.91 -1.19 15.76
CA ILE A 28 3.14 -0.49 16.79
C ILE A 28 3.27 -1.26 18.09
N ASP A 29 3.47 -0.55 19.21
CA ASP A 29 3.61 -1.17 20.53
C ASP A 29 2.35 -1.99 20.87
N GLY A 30 2.52 -3.30 21.00
CA GLY A 30 1.42 -4.22 21.30
C GLY A 30 0.73 -3.96 22.64
N ARG A 31 1.37 -3.25 23.58
CA ARG A 31 0.76 -2.86 24.87
C ARG A 31 -0.17 -1.66 24.72
N LEU A 32 0.18 -0.74 23.82
CA LEU A 32 -0.65 0.41 23.46
C LEU A 32 -1.84 -0.04 22.60
N GLY A 33 -1.61 -1.03 21.74
CA GLY A 33 -2.59 -1.54 20.80
C GLY A 33 -2.95 -0.54 19.70
N MET A 34 -3.81 -0.97 18.79
CA MET A 34 -4.21 -0.15 17.64
C MET A 34 -4.99 1.11 18.05
N MET A 35 -5.89 1.01 19.04
CA MET A 35 -6.63 2.16 19.56
C MET A 35 -5.71 3.24 20.10
N GLY A 36 -4.80 2.87 21.01
CA GLY A 36 -3.90 3.84 21.61
C GLY A 36 -2.93 4.46 20.59
N PHE A 37 -2.55 3.70 19.56
CA PHE A 37 -1.79 4.23 18.43
C PHE A 37 -2.56 5.27 17.62
N LEU A 38 -3.81 4.98 17.24
CA LEU A 38 -4.66 5.92 16.50
C LEU A 38 -4.93 7.19 17.32
N ASP A 39 -5.19 7.07 18.62
CA ASP A 39 -5.30 8.20 19.54
C ASP A 39 -4.01 9.03 19.60
N ALA A 40 -2.85 8.37 19.60
CA ALA A 40 -1.56 9.03 19.63
C ALA A 40 -1.28 9.84 18.35
N LEU A 41 -1.69 9.33 17.18
CA LEU A 41 -1.62 10.06 15.91
C LEU A 41 -2.57 11.25 15.88
N LYS A 42 -3.82 11.05 16.33
CA LYS A 42 -4.83 12.11 16.39
C LYS A 42 -4.39 13.26 17.30
N LYS A 43 -3.87 12.97 18.49
CA LYS A 43 -3.35 13.98 19.44
C LYS A 43 -2.15 14.76 18.92
N ARG A 44 -1.37 14.18 18.00
CA ARG A 44 -0.20 14.81 17.36
C ARG A 44 -0.54 15.50 16.05
N GLU A 45 -1.82 15.49 15.66
CA GLU A 45 -2.30 16.07 14.41
C GLU A 45 -1.49 15.57 13.21
N VAL A 46 -1.27 14.25 13.15
CA VAL A 46 -0.57 13.61 12.04
C VAL A 46 -1.49 13.55 10.82
N ASP A 47 -1.01 14.01 9.67
CA ASP A 47 -1.67 13.85 8.37
C ASP A 47 -1.36 12.46 7.79
N TYR A 48 -2.23 11.49 8.09
CA TYR A 48 -2.10 10.10 7.63
C TYR A 48 -3.43 9.52 7.15
N VAL A 49 -3.33 8.38 6.47
CA VAL A 49 -4.45 7.53 6.04
C VAL A 49 -4.07 6.05 6.20
N VAL A 50 -4.96 5.24 6.79
CA VAL A 50 -4.88 3.77 6.69
C VAL A 50 -5.49 3.33 5.37
N LEU A 51 -4.67 2.72 4.50
CA LEU A 51 -4.98 2.59 3.08
C LEU A 51 -6.05 1.55 2.73
N ARG A 52 -6.12 0.46 3.48
CA ARG A 52 -6.96 -0.69 3.18
C ARG A 52 -7.16 -1.55 4.43
N TRP A 53 -8.14 -2.45 4.37
CA TRP A 53 -8.47 -3.40 5.45
C TRP A 53 -8.78 -2.71 6.78
N PHE A 54 -9.29 -1.48 6.72
CA PHE A 54 -9.56 -0.66 7.89
C PHE A 54 -10.92 -0.96 8.53
N ASP A 55 -11.80 -1.71 7.87
CA ASP A 55 -13.19 -1.94 8.31
C ASP A 55 -13.30 -2.61 9.69
N SER A 56 -12.35 -3.49 10.00
CA SER A 56 -12.27 -4.20 11.29
C SER A 56 -11.56 -3.41 12.39
N LEU A 57 -10.98 -2.24 12.06
CA LEU A 57 -10.24 -1.45 13.07
C LEU A 57 -11.15 -1.09 14.25
N PRO A 58 -10.62 -1.19 15.49
CA PRO A 58 -9.20 -1.39 15.84
C PRO A 58 -8.72 -2.85 15.91
N VAL A 59 -9.57 -3.82 15.58
CA VAL A 59 -9.23 -5.24 15.61
C VAL A 59 -8.39 -5.59 14.37
N ILE A 60 -7.22 -6.18 14.61
CA ILE A 60 -6.32 -6.68 13.57
C ILE A 60 -6.28 -8.20 13.66
N GLU A 61 -6.63 -8.87 12.58
CA GLU A 61 -6.60 -10.32 12.51
C GLU A 61 -5.15 -10.86 12.65
N PRO A 62 -4.96 -12.04 13.25
CA PRO A 62 -3.63 -12.62 13.42
C PRO A 62 -2.88 -12.78 12.09
N GLY A 63 -1.76 -12.08 11.95
CA GLY A 63 -0.90 -12.18 10.77
C GLY A 63 -1.07 -11.03 9.79
N GLU A 64 -2.13 -10.23 9.93
CA GLU A 64 -2.35 -9.02 9.14
C GLU A 64 -1.45 -7.87 9.60
N ASP A 65 -1.24 -6.93 8.68
CA ASP A 65 -0.55 -5.68 8.91
C ASP A 65 -1.40 -4.48 8.51
N VAL A 66 -0.96 -3.29 8.96
CA VAL A 66 -1.63 -2.03 8.63
C VAL A 66 -0.79 -1.22 7.67
N ASP A 67 -1.32 -0.92 6.49
CA ASP A 67 -0.67 -0.04 5.52
C ASP A 67 -1.08 1.41 5.72
N ILE A 68 -0.09 2.28 5.92
CA ILE A 68 -0.29 3.69 6.26
C ILE A 68 0.41 4.56 5.23
N LEU A 69 -0.33 5.51 4.66
CA LEU A 69 0.21 6.65 3.92
C LEU A 69 0.28 7.86 4.85
N VAL A 70 1.39 8.60 4.83
CA VAL A 70 1.59 9.81 5.64
C VAL A 70 2.15 10.95 4.79
N ALA A 71 1.81 12.19 5.12
CA ALA A 71 2.45 13.37 4.55
C ALA A 71 3.96 13.35 4.85
N ASP A 72 4.77 13.89 3.94
CA ASP A 72 6.24 13.87 4.07
C ASP A 72 6.68 14.63 5.33
N GLU A 73 6.02 15.74 5.63
CA GLU A 73 6.25 16.64 6.76
C GLU A 73 5.97 15.96 8.11
N ASP A 74 5.07 14.97 8.13
CA ASP A 74 4.60 14.29 9.33
C ASP A 74 5.21 12.89 9.55
N VAL A 75 6.09 12.45 8.64
CA VAL A 75 6.84 11.20 8.82
C VAL A 75 7.57 11.17 10.16
N GLY A 76 8.13 12.30 10.61
CA GLY A 76 8.81 12.42 11.89
C GLY A 76 7.86 12.13 13.06
N LYS A 77 6.73 12.83 13.12
CA LYS A 77 5.70 12.66 14.17
C LYS A 77 5.17 11.23 14.24
N LEU A 78 4.89 10.63 13.09
CA LEU A 78 4.40 9.24 13.03
C LEU A 78 5.50 8.27 13.46
N SER A 79 6.75 8.50 13.05
CA SER A 79 7.89 7.63 13.40
C SER A 79 8.16 7.56 14.90
N GLU A 80 7.82 8.58 15.68
CA GLU A 80 7.89 8.55 17.15
C GLU A 80 6.85 7.60 17.78
N CYS A 81 5.78 7.27 17.05
CA CYS A 81 4.70 6.41 17.51
C CYS A 81 4.92 4.93 17.16
N VAL A 82 5.99 4.59 16.44
CA VAL A 82 6.28 3.23 15.96
C VAL A 82 7.73 2.84 16.17
N SER A 83 7.99 1.54 16.26
CA SER A 83 9.33 0.96 16.37
C SER A 83 9.78 0.37 15.03
N VAL A 84 11.09 0.37 14.82
CA VAL A 84 11.75 -0.30 13.68
C VAL A 84 12.13 -1.75 13.99
N ASN A 85 12.19 -2.12 15.27
CA ASN A 85 12.47 -3.48 15.73
C ASN A 85 11.22 -4.09 16.35
N ARG A 86 10.85 -5.28 15.89
CA ARG A 86 9.69 -6.01 16.41
C ARG A 86 9.95 -6.51 17.83
N ARG A 87 8.98 -6.29 18.72
CA ARG A 87 8.86 -6.96 20.03
C ARG A 87 7.71 -7.96 20.01
N LYS A 88 7.65 -8.79 21.05
CA LYS A 88 6.57 -9.76 21.22
C LYS A 88 5.24 -9.01 21.37
N ARG A 89 4.23 -9.43 20.60
CA ARG A 89 2.87 -8.83 20.52
C ARG A 89 2.75 -7.50 19.77
N ASP A 90 3.85 -6.97 19.22
CA ASP A 90 3.74 -5.78 18.38
C ASP A 90 2.92 -6.05 17.12
N ILE A 91 2.15 -5.04 16.72
CA ILE A 91 1.34 -5.04 15.50
C ILE A 91 2.22 -4.54 14.36
N ALA A 92 2.29 -5.29 13.28
CA ALA A 92 3.10 -4.90 12.12
C ALA A 92 2.34 -3.82 11.32
N CYS A 93 3.08 -2.83 10.82
CA CYS A 93 2.53 -1.86 9.88
C CYS A 93 3.57 -1.48 8.84
N ASP A 94 3.11 -1.03 7.67
CA ASP A 94 3.94 -0.52 6.60
C ASP A 94 3.70 0.98 6.46
N LEU A 95 4.78 1.76 6.56
CA LEU A 95 4.74 3.21 6.51
C LEU A 95 5.24 3.72 5.18
N TYR A 96 4.37 4.36 4.41
CA TYR A 96 4.67 4.99 3.14
C TYR A 96 4.51 6.50 3.22
N SER A 97 5.46 7.24 2.67
CA SER A 97 5.36 8.70 2.52
C SER A 97 5.02 9.09 1.08
N VAL A 98 4.56 10.31 0.88
CA VAL A 98 4.13 10.85 -0.42
C VAL A 98 5.26 10.76 -1.46
N SER A 99 6.47 11.23 -1.11
CA SER A 99 7.62 11.20 -2.03
C SER A 99 8.44 9.90 -1.96
N GLY A 100 8.12 9.01 -1.01
CA GLY A 100 8.92 7.81 -0.77
C GLY A 100 10.26 8.12 -0.11
N LEU A 101 10.25 8.95 0.94
CA LEU A 101 11.41 9.27 1.77
C LEU A 101 12.16 8.01 2.24
N PRO A 102 13.47 8.11 2.56
CA PRO A 102 14.27 6.98 3.04
C PRO A 102 13.59 6.22 4.19
N GLY A 103 13.47 4.90 4.05
CA GLY A 103 12.82 4.06 5.04
C GLY A 103 11.29 4.09 5.01
N THR A 104 10.67 4.82 4.09
CA THR A 104 9.22 4.83 3.81
C THR A 104 8.91 4.62 2.32
N SER A 105 9.94 4.40 1.50
CA SER A 105 9.80 4.02 0.09
C SER A 105 9.32 2.56 -0.09
N HIS A 106 8.68 2.30 -1.22
CA HIS A 106 8.39 0.97 -1.72
C HIS A 106 9.19 0.71 -3.01
N HIS A 107 9.98 -0.36 -3.01
CA HIS A 107 10.79 -0.76 -4.18
C HIS A 107 11.63 0.37 -4.81
N GLN A 108 12.24 1.22 -3.97
CA GLN A 108 13.08 2.36 -4.39
C GLN A 108 12.30 3.52 -5.04
N GLY A 109 11.03 3.70 -4.70
CA GLY A 109 10.24 4.88 -5.07
C GLY A 109 9.06 5.11 -4.11
N SER A 110 8.24 6.10 -4.41
CA SER A 110 6.95 6.31 -3.73
C SER A 110 5.99 5.15 -4.00
N TYR A 111 5.07 4.93 -3.07
CA TYR A 111 4.09 3.83 -3.20
C TYR A 111 3.08 4.08 -4.32
N TYR A 112 2.60 5.33 -4.40
CA TYR A 112 1.72 5.87 -5.43
C TYR A 112 2.44 7.02 -6.17
N PRO A 113 1.96 7.45 -7.35
CA PRO A 113 2.33 8.75 -7.90
C PRO A 113 2.09 9.85 -6.86
N ALA A 114 3.05 10.77 -6.67
CA ALA A 114 3.00 11.73 -5.56
C ALA A 114 1.74 12.60 -5.55
N ALA A 115 1.24 12.99 -6.74
CA ALA A 115 -0.01 13.75 -6.84
C ALA A 115 -1.22 12.94 -6.33
N LYS A 116 -1.26 11.63 -6.57
CA LYS A 116 -2.31 10.74 -6.11
C LYS A 116 -2.20 10.42 -4.62
N ALA A 117 -0.98 10.27 -4.10
CA ALA A 117 -0.76 10.16 -2.66
C ALA A 117 -1.29 11.40 -1.91
N ARG A 118 -0.99 12.61 -2.41
CA ARG A 118 -1.55 13.85 -1.84
C ARG A 118 -3.06 13.93 -1.95
N GLN A 119 -3.63 13.48 -3.07
CA GLN A 119 -5.09 13.41 -3.24
C GLN A 119 -5.74 12.49 -2.19
N ILE A 120 -5.16 11.31 -1.93
CA ILE A 120 -5.64 10.37 -0.88
C ILE A 120 -5.64 11.06 0.49
N LEU A 121 -4.54 11.72 0.85
CA LEU A 121 -4.44 12.44 2.13
C LEU A 121 -5.45 13.59 2.23
N ALA A 122 -5.58 14.40 1.18
CA ALA A 122 -6.46 15.57 1.17
C ALA A 122 -7.94 15.19 1.29
N ASN A 123 -8.35 14.11 0.62
CA ASN A 123 -9.76 13.68 0.56
C ASN A 123 -10.13 12.67 1.66
N ALA A 124 -9.20 12.30 2.54
CA ALA A 124 -9.44 11.28 3.53
C ALA A 124 -10.56 11.66 4.52
N ILE A 125 -11.39 10.68 4.85
CA ILE A 125 -12.52 10.84 5.76
C ILE A 125 -12.24 10.15 7.09
N TRP A 126 -12.90 10.62 8.15
CA TRP A 126 -12.88 9.96 9.45
C TRP A 126 -13.88 8.81 9.50
N MET A 127 -13.38 7.57 9.56
CA MET A 127 -14.21 6.41 9.83
C MET A 127 -14.49 6.31 11.33
N LYS A 128 -15.77 6.33 11.72
CA LYS A 128 -16.23 6.20 13.12
C LYS A 128 -15.57 7.21 14.08
N GLY A 129 -15.11 8.37 13.58
CA GLY A 129 -14.37 9.37 14.36
C GLY A 129 -13.00 8.91 14.88
N LEU A 130 -12.54 7.73 14.46
CA LEU A 130 -11.40 7.01 15.02
C LEU A 130 -10.15 7.09 14.14
N VAL A 131 -10.30 6.84 12.84
CA VAL A 131 -9.17 6.68 11.90
C VAL A 131 -9.47 7.39 10.59
N ARG A 132 -8.43 7.96 9.98
CA ARG A 132 -8.52 8.51 8.62
C ARG A 132 -8.32 7.40 7.60
N VAL A 133 -9.27 7.30 6.67
CA VAL A 133 -9.32 6.30 5.61
C VAL A 133 -9.56 7.00 4.26
N PRO A 134 -9.23 6.39 3.12
CA PRO A 134 -9.55 6.97 1.83
C PRO A 134 -11.07 7.16 1.70
N ALA A 135 -11.49 8.22 1.01
CA ALA A 135 -12.88 8.32 0.55
C ALA A 135 -13.17 7.22 -0.49
N ALA A 136 -14.45 7.01 -0.84
CA ALA A 136 -14.88 5.88 -1.67
C ALA A 136 -14.09 5.77 -2.99
N ASP A 137 -13.93 6.88 -3.72
CA ASP A 137 -13.20 6.91 -4.99
C ASP A 137 -11.72 6.58 -4.79
N GLU A 138 -11.05 7.22 -3.84
CA GLU A 138 -9.65 6.94 -3.54
C GLU A 138 -9.44 5.53 -2.99
N HIS A 139 -10.41 4.95 -2.28
CA HIS A 139 -10.32 3.58 -1.79
C HIS A 139 -10.31 2.60 -2.97
N PHE A 140 -11.26 2.74 -3.88
CA PHE A 140 -11.30 1.95 -5.11
C PHE A 140 -9.98 2.11 -5.91
N LEU A 141 -9.61 3.35 -6.25
CA LEU A 141 -8.45 3.63 -7.11
C LEU A 141 -7.13 3.17 -6.51
N SER A 142 -6.93 3.40 -5.20
CA SER A 142 -5.71 3.00 -4.51
C SER A 142 -5.59 1.48 -4.35
N LEU A 143 -6.70 0.77 -4.12
CA LEU A 143 -6.70 -0.69 -4.09
C LEU A 143 -6.52 -1.30 -5.49
N SER A 144 -7.13 -0.71 -6.53
CA SER A 144 -6.88 -1.11 -7.92
C SER A 144 -5.40 -0.96 -8.28
N TYR A 145 -4.79 0.18 -7.90
CA TYR A 145 -3.37 0.41 -8.10
C TYR A 145 -2.53 -0.66 -7.40
N HIS A 146 -2.85 -1.00 -6.15
CA HIS A 146 -2.15 -2.06 -5.41
C HIS A 146 -2.26 -3.41 -6.13
N ALA A 147 -3.49 -3.81 -6.49
CA ALA A 147 -3.75 -5.09 -7.13
C ALA A 147 -3.01 -5.22 -8.46
N ILE A 148 -3.00 -4.17 -9.30
CA ILE A 148 -2.36 -4.22 -10.61
C ILE A 148 -0.85 -4.08 -10.51
N TYR A 149 -0.37 -3.01 -9.88
CA TYR A 149 1.04 -2.62 -10.00
C TYR A 149 1.94 -3.26 -8.95
N HIS A 150 1.42 -3.61 -7.76
CA HIS A 150 2.18 -4.29 -6.71
C HIS A 150 1.99 -5.80 -6.68
N LYS A 151 0.85 -6.32 -7.14
CA LYS A 151 0.56 -7.77 -7.16
C LYS A 151 0.52 -8.37 -8.58
N GLY A 152 -0.07 -7.68 -9.56
CA GLY A 152 -0.23 -8.18 -10.94
C GLY A 152 -1.02 -9.48 -10.95
N TYR A 153 -0.51 -10.52 -11.62
CA TYR A 153 -1.12 -11.87 -11.64
C TYR A 153 -1.32 -12.49 -10.24
N LEU A 154 -0.60 -12.04 -9.22
CA LEU A 154 -0.77 -12.53 -7.84
C LEU A 154 -2.00 -11.94 -7.13
N SER A 155 -2.68 -10.95 -7.74
CA SER A 155 -3.94 -10.42 -7.23
C SER A 155 -5.12 -11.37 -7.47
N GLY A 156 -4.98 -12.36 -8.36
CA GLY A 156 -6.09 -13.21 -8.78
C GLY A 156 -7.06 -12.57 -9.77
N ILE A 157 -6.84 -11.31 -10.14
CA ILE A 157 -7.64 -10.63 -11.17
C ILE A 157 -7.29 -11.23 -12.55
N PRO A 158 -8.30 -11.60 -13.37
CA PRO A 158 -8.07 -12.17 -14.68
C PRO A 158 -7.46 -11.14 -15.65
N SER A 159 -6.75 -11.64 -16.65
CA SER A 159 -6.39 -10.86 -17.84
C SER A 159 -7.50 -10.95 -18.88
N GLU A 160 -7.68 -9.88 -19.65
CA GLU A 160 -8.55 -9.91 -20.85
C GLU A 160 -7.99 -10.84 -21.95
N PHE A 161 -6.69 -11.12 -21.90
CA PHE A 161 -6.02 -12.04 -22.80
C PHE A 161 -6.03 -13.46 -22.22
N SER A 162 -6.83 -14.33 -22.83
CA SER A 162 -7.07 -15.70 -22.36
C SER A 162 -5.79 -16.51 -22.11
N GLU A 163 -4.79 -16.36 -22.97
CA GLU A 163 -3.49 -17.02 -22.89
C GLU A 163 -2.68 -16.61 -21.65
N ARG A 164 -2.94 -15.42 -21.10
CA ARG A 164 -2.26 -14.91 -19.90
C ARG A 164 -2.91 -15.39 -18.62
N ASN A 165 -4.17 -15.84 -18.67
CA ASN A 165 -4.87 -16.37 -17.48
C ASN A 165 -4.19 -17.62 -16.89
N ALA A 166 -3.37 -18.34 -17.66
CA ALA A 166 -2.52 -19.41 -17.13
C ALA A 166 -1.48 -18.94 -16.10
N GLN A 167 -1.14 -17.64 -16.09
CA GLN A 167 -0.21 -17.04 -15.13
C GLN A 167 -0.91 -16.49 -13.88
N VAL A 168 -2.22 -16.23 -13.95
CA VAL A 168 -3.01 -15.72 -12.83
C VAL A 168 -3.03 -16.77 -11.72
N ARG A 169 -2.71 -16.34 -10.51
CA ARG A 169 -2.68 -17.21 -9.33
C ARG A 169 -3.85 -16.86 -8.42
N PRO A 170 -4.49 -17.85 -7.76
CA PRO A 170 -5.42 -17.56 -6.69
C PRO A 170 -4.76 -16.62 -5.66
N PRO A 171 -5.47 -15.58 -5.20
CA PRO A 171 -4.89 -14.66 -4.25
C PRO A 171 -4.65 -15.39 -2.93
N LYS A 172 -3.52 -15.09 -2.27
CA LYS A 172 -3.17 -15.70 -0.99
C LYS A 172 -3.93 -15.12 0.19
N ASP A 173 -4.33 -13.86 0.07
CA ASP A 173 -4.74 -13.04 1.21
C ASP A 173 -6.21 -12.61 1.05
N HIS A 174 -6.59 -11.99 -0.08
CA HIS A 174 -7.93 -11.43 -0.29
C HIS A 174 -8.44 -11.63 -1.71
N ASP A 175 -9.76 -11.77 -1.88
CA ASP A 175 -10.41 -11.70 -3.20
C ASP A 175 -10.42 -10.26 -3.72
N TYR A 176 -9.31 -9.83 -4.30
CA TYR A 176 -9.18 -8.48 -4.86
C TYR A 176 -10.25 -8.19 -5.90
N ARG A 177 -10.66 -9.18 -6.71
CA ARG A 177 -11.65 -8.95 -7.76
C ARG A 177 -13.00 -8.60 -7.14
N GLY A 178 -13.55 -9.46 -6.28
CA GLY A 178 -14.88 -9.21 -5.68
C GLY A 178 -14.90 -7.95 -4.82
N ILE A 179 -13.79 -7.64 -4.13
CA ILE A 179 -13.66 -6.41 -3.35
C ILE A 179 -13.67 -5.19 -4.26
N LEU A 180 -12.92 -5.20 -5.38
CA LEU A 180 -12.90 -4.09 -6.32
C LEU A 180 -14.25 -3.91 -7.03
N GLU A 181 -14.98 -4.99 -7.35
CA GLU A 181 -16.37 -4.91 -7.85
C GLU A 181 -17.27 -4.16 -6.85
N THR A 182 -17.14 -4.50 -5.57
CA THR A 182 -17.90 -3.83 -4.49
C THR A 182 -17.52 -2.36 -4.35
N LEU A 183 -16.22 -2.04 -4.29
CA LEU A 183 -15.75 -0.67 -4.13
C LEU A 183 -16.09 0.20 -5.34
N HIS A 184 -16.01 -0.37 -6.55
CA HIS A 184 -16.44 0.32 -7.76
C HIS A 184 -17.92 0.72 -7.69
N GLY A 185 -18.80 -0.20 -7.28
CA GLY A 185 -20.23 0.06 -7.10
C GLY A 185 -20.56 1.09 -6.01
N GLN A 186 -19.64 1.33 -5.07
CA GLN A 186 -19.77 2.34 -4.01
C GLN A 186 -19.13 3.68 -4.37
N SER A 187 -18.33 3.72 -5.44
CA SER A 187 -17.63 4.91 -5.90
C SER A 187 -18.50 5.76 -6.82
N SER A 188 -18.06 6.99 -7.10
CA SER A 188 -18.68 7.86 -8.11
C SER A 188 -18.60 7.27 -9.54
N TYR A 189 -17.79 6.24 -9.75
CA TYR A 189 -17.61 5.57 -11.03
C TYR A 189 -18.63 4.46 -11.30
N ALA A 190 -19.53 4.15 -10.37
CA ALA A 190 -20.48 3.02 -10.47
C ALA A 190 -21.34 3.00 -11.76
N ALA A 191 -21.58 4.16 -12.38
CA ALA A 191 -22.33 4.26 -13.63
C ALA A 191 -21.51 3.90 -14.89
N GLN A 192 -20.18 3.77 -14.76
CA GLN A 192 -19.29 3.40 -15.86
C GLN A 192 -19.18 1.88 -15.92
N GLU A 193 -19.35 1.30 -17.10
CA GLU A 193 -19.08 -0.12 -17.29
C GLU A 193 -17.57 -0.37 -17.21
N LEU A 194 -17.15 -1.18 -16.24
CA LEU A 194 -15.76 -1.52 -16.02
C LEU A 194 -15.63 -3.00 -15.69
N ASP A 195 -15.16 -3.77 -16.65
CA ASP A 195 -14.78 -5.16 -16.43
C ASP A 195 -13.55 -5.23 -15.51
N MET A 196 -13.61 -6.07 -14.48
CA MET A 196 -12.50 -6.26 -13.52
C MET A 196 -11.43 -7.19 -14.09
N THR A 197 -10.81 -6.77 -15.19
CA THR A 197 -9.59 -7.37 -15.74
C THR A 197 -8.40 -6.46 -15.48
N LEU A 198 -7.19 -7.03 -15.46
CA LEU A 198 -5.95 -6.28 -15.20
C LEU A 198 -5.77 -5.14 -16.22
N GLU A 199 -6.03 -5.39 -17.50
CA GLU A 199 -5.89 -4.42 -18.58
C GLU A 199 -6.93 -3.30 -18.52
N ARG A 200 -8.19 -3.63 -18.21
CA ARG A 200 -9.26 -2.64 -18.12
C ARG A 200 -9.08 -1.72 -16.93
N LEU A 201 -8.70 -2.28 -15.79
CA LEU A 201 -8.34 -1.50 -14.61
C LEU A 201 -7.11 -0.61 -14.86
N ASP A 202 -6.09 -1.10 -15.58
CA ASP A 202 -4.92 -0.29 -15.93
C ASP A 202 -5.25 0.87 -16.87
N ALA A 203 -6.08 0.63 -17.88
CA ALA A 203 -6.57 1.67 -18.79
C ALA A 203 -7.40 2.72 -18.03
N PHE A 204 -8.26 2.26 -17.12
CA PHE A 204 -9.06 3.13 -16.26
C PHE A 204 -8.19 4.02 -15.36
N LEU A 205 -7.22 3.42 -14.65
CA LEU A 205 -6.27 4.16 -13.84
C LEU A 205 -5.43 5.14 -14.67
N ALA A 206 -5.04 4.78 -15.88
CA ALA A 206 -4.30 5.67 -16.77
C ALA A 206 -5.12 6.89 -17.19
N GLY A 207 -6.40 6.71 -17.54
CA GLY A 207 -7.32 7.80 -17.87
C GLY A 207 -7.46 8.83 -16.73
N LEU A 208 -7.31 8.38 -15.48
CA LEU A 208 -7.38 9.22 -14.29
C LEU A 208 -6.00 9.70 -13.79
N GLY A 209 -4.91 9.38 -14.50
CA GLY A 209 -3.54 9.75 -14.13
C GLY A 209 -2.97 8.99 -12.93
N TRP A 210 -3.47 7.79 -12.64
CA TRP A 210 -2.98 6.91 -11.58
C TRP A 210 -1.90 5.93 -12.04
N ARG A 211 -1.79 5.67 -13.36
CA ARG A 211 -0.74 4.78 -13.88
C ARG A 211 0.65 5.32 -13.52
N PRO A 212 1.57 4.49 -13.01
CA PRO A 212 2.93 4.91 -12.74
C PRO A 212 3.64 5.37 -14.03
N ASP A 213 4.63 6.27 -13.87
CA ASP A 213 5.48 6.66 -14.99
C ASP A 213 6.30 5.48 -15.54
N ARG A 214 6.89 5.66 -16.73
CA ARG A 214 7.63 4.60 -17.45
C ARG A 214 8.81 4.05 -16.64
N ASP A 215 9.53 4.88 -15.90
CA ASP A 215 10.68 4.44 -15.10
C ASP A 215 10.22 3.63 -13.88
N THR A 216 9.12 4.04 -13.26
CA THR A 216 8.47 3.32 -12.16
C THR A 216 7.93 1.98 -12.64
N LEU A 217 7.23 1.94 -13.77
CA LEU A 217 6.80 0.68 -14.40
C LEU A 217 7.99 -0.24 -14.70
N ARG A 218 9.11 0.29 -15.24
CA ARG A 218 10.33 -0.48 -15.49
C ARG A 218 10.91 -1.09 -14.21
N ARG A 219 10.86 -0.36 -13.08
CA ARG A 219 11.28 -0.90 -11.77
C ARG A 219 10.35 -1.99 -11.27
N LEU A 220 9.03 -1.77 -11.36
CA LEU A 220 8.02 -2.73 -10.90
C LEU A 220 8.00 -4.02 -11.74
N ALA A 221 8.25 -3.94 -13.04
CA ALA A 221 8.34 -5.10 -13.95
C ALA A 221 9.35 -6.18 -13.49
N LYS A 222 10.36 -5.80 -12.71
CA LYS A 222 11.33 -6.74 -12.13
C LYS A 222 10.71 -7.73 -11.14
N ARG A 223 9.53 -7.44 -10.61
CA ARG A 223 8.81 -8.25 -9.61
C ARG A 223 7.36 -8.51 -9.97
N ASN A 224 6.78 -7.70 -10.84
CA ASN A 224 5.44 -7.85 -11.34
C ASN A 224 5.48 -8.36 -12.79
N ARG A 225 5.19 -9.65 -12.96
CA ARG A 225 5.23 -10.32 -14.26
C ARG A 225 4.20 -9.77 -15.23
N TRP A 226 3.03 -9.35 -14.76
CA TRP A 226 2.01 -8.75 -15.62
C TRP A 226 2.51 -7.46 -16.26
N ILE A 227 3.19 -6.59 -15.50
CA ILE A 227 3.82 -5.39 -16.08
C ILE A 227 4.88 -5.77 -17.12
N ALA A 228 5.72 -6.76 -16.82
CA ALA A 228 6.77 -7.22 -17.74
C ALA A 228 6.22 -7.76 -19.07
N ASP A 229 5.05 -8.40 -19.04
CA ASP A 229 4.39 -8.94 -20.23
C ASP A 229 3.63 -7.85 -21.03
N ASN A 230 3.24 -6.74 -20.39
CA ASN A 230 2.38 -5.71 -21.00
C ASN A 230 3.11 -4.46 -21.48
N TYR A 231 4.27 -4.16 -20.91
CA TYR A 231 5.00 -2.93 -21.19
C TYR A 231 6.34 -3.22 -21.85
N ASN A 232 6.56 -2.65 -23.03
CA ASN A 232 7.86 -2.71 -23.67
C ASN A 232 8.79 -1.60 -23.14
N PHE A 233 9.85 -2.01 -22.46
CA PHE A 233 10.85 -1.10 -21.91
C PHE A 233 12.10 -0.96 -22.79
N LEU A 234 12.16 -1.66 -23.93
CA LEU A 234 13.19 -1.50 -24.94
C LEU A 234 12.85 -0.29 -25.82
N GLY A 235 13.50 0.83 -25.51
CA GLY A 235 13.45 2.09 -26.26
C GLY A 235 14.29 3.12 -25.55
#